data_AF-K9EDJ4-F1
#
_entry.id   AF-K9EDJ4-F1
#
_cell.length_a   1.000
_cell.length_b   1.000
_cell.length_c   1.000
_cell.angle_alpha   90.00
_cell.angle_beta   90.00
_cell.angle_gamma   90.00
#
_symmetry.space_group_name_H-M   'P 1'
#
loop_
_entity.id
_entity.type
_entity.pdbx_description
1 polymer ?
#
loop_
_entity_poly.entity_id
_entity_poly.type
_entity_poly.pdbx_seq_one_letter_code
_entity_poly.pdbx_strand_id
1 'polypeptide(L)'
;MGVIEIFIEEMMLLTINSIIDPNKFDREGNAIDYYGNTVIEYLDLTLDDPDVIHLAKSIQSALKKQDYAAKLSFLPISSLHMTILSLIRDIDRGQEVWPSYLPDQAFAQIDPILKEKVDQVPFSGPIKMKIAEFSAFRFRLEPYDKDSFKNLYEYRKALVEETQVDRNDLDTYTFHITLAYTNRPFNQEEKADFAAFKAKMNKQVQDGDLTIRVSQPEFVIFNDMLAYHTDLSKRGDHY
;
A
#
# COMPACT_ATOMS: atom_id res chain seq x y z
N MET A 1 9.35 -11.06 32.84
CA MET A 1 9.54 -10.35 31.56
C MET A 1 9.97 -11.38 30.52
N GLY A 2 9.07 -12.28 30.09
CA GLY A 2 9.53 -13.47 29.36
C GLY A 2 8.48 -14.47 28.87
N VAL A 3 7.20 -14.09 28.78
CA VAL A 3 6.17 -14.94 28.14
C VAL A 3 5.36 -14.10 27.14
N ILE A 4 5.07 -12.85 27.49
CA ILE A 4 4.39 -11.88 26.60
C ILE A 4 5.30 -11.46 25.43
N GLU A 5 6.59 -11.18 25.66
CA GLU A 5 7.54 -10.84 24.58
C GLU A 5 7.75 -12.01 23.60
N ILE A 6 7.83 -13.24 24.11
CA ILE A 6 7.96 -14.45 23.27
C ILE A 6 6.71 -14.66 22.42
N PHE A 7 5.51 -14.46 22.99
CA PHE A 7 4.25 -14.55 22.24
C PHE A 7 4.14 -13.46 21.15
N ILE A 8 4.62 -12.25 21.42
CA ILE A 8 4.63 -11.15 20.46
C ILE A 8 5.63 -11.44 19.33
N GLU A 9 6.83 -11.94 19.64
CA GLU A 9 7.81 -12.35 18.63
C GLU A 9 7.29 -13.52 17.78
N GLU A 10 6.73 -14.58 18.38
CA GLU A 10 6.15 -15.71 17.64
C GLU A 10 4.97 -15.28 16.74
N MET A 11 4.10 -14.39 17.19
CA MET A 11 3.04 -13.80 16.35
C MET A 11 3.61 -12.92 15.22
N MET A 12 4.70 -12.21 15.45
CA MET A 12 5.41 -11.41 14.44
C MET A 12 6.13 -12.29 13.40
N LEU A 13 6.59 -13.47 13.82
CA LEU A 13 7.22 -14.48 12.98
C LEU A 13 6.22 -15.33 12.19
N LEU A 14 4.99 -15.48 12.70
CA LEU A 14 3.86 -16.08 11.99
C LEU A 14 3.32 -15.16 10.89
N THR A 15 3.45 -13.84 11.05
CA THR A 15 2.84 -12.85 10.15
C THR A 15 3.63 -12.56 8.87
N ILE A 16 4.96 -12.71 8.85
CA ILE A 16 5.72 -12.33 7.63
C ILE A 16 5.44 -13.25 6.44
N ASN A 17 5.23 -14.54 6.69
CA ASN A 17 4.92 -15.52 5.65
C ASN A 17 3.42 -15.52 5.29
N SER A 18 2.54 -15.03 6.17
CA SER A 18 1.10 -14.87 5.85
C SER A 18 0.82 -13.67 4.95
N ILE A 19 1.85 -12.89 4.60
CA ILE A 19 1.76 -11.69 3.73
C ILE A 19 2.17 -12.01 2.29
N ILE A 20 2.59 -13.26 2.00
CA ILE A 20 2.84 -13.70 0.62
C ILE A 20 1.52 -13.65 -0.16
N ASP A 21 1.49 -12.82 -1.20
CA ASP A 21 0.34 -12.72 -2.11
C ASP A 21 0.76 -13.26 -3.49
N PRO A 22 0.43 -14.52 -3.80
CA PRO A 22 0.84 -15.16 -5.05
C PRO A 22 0.14 -14.57 -6.28
N ASN A 23 -0.80 -13.64 -6.10
CA ASN A 23 -1.46 -12.96 -7.22
C ASN A 23 -0.66 -11.74 -7.72
N LYS A 24 0.36 -11.30 -6.97
CA LYS A 24 1.11 -10.07 -7.28
C LYS A 24 2.51 -10.33 -7.81
N PHE A 25 3.17 -11.35 -7.26
CA PHE A 25 4.52 -11.75 -7.66
C PHE A 25 4.64 -13.27 -7.68
N ASP A 26 5.38 -13.80 -8.65
CA ASP A 26 5.75 -15.21 -8.68
C ASP A 26 6.85 -15.53 -7.64
N ARG A 27 7.25 -16.79 -7.53
CA ARG A 27 8.27 -17.20 -6.54
C ARG A 27 9.65 -16.65 -6.85
N GLU A 28 9.91 -16.30 -8.10
CA GLU A 28 11.14 -15.72 -8.62
C GLU A 28 11.18 -14.21 -8.38
N GLY A 29 10.06 -13.59 -8.04
CA GLY A 29 9.90 -12.18 -7.76
C GLY A 29 9.55 -11.34 -8.99
N ASN A 30 9.10 -11.97 -10.07
CA ASN A 30 8.56 -11.27 -11.23
C ASN A 30 7.13 -10.83 -10.91
N ALA A 31 6.79 -9.61 -11.32
CA ALA A 31 5.42 -9.11 -11.18
C ALA A 31 4.48 -9.93 -12.07
N ILE A 32 3.30 -10.23 -11.52
CA ILE A 32 2.22 -10.91 -12.23
C ILE A 32 1.20 -9.85 -12.66
N ASP A 33 0.59 -10.08 -13.83
CA ASP A 33 -0.58 -9.36 -14.30
C ASP A 33 -1.65 -9.27 -13.19
N TYR A 34 -1.90 -8.05 -12.76
CA TYR A 34 -2.78 -7.71 -11.66
C TYR A 34 -3.49 -6.39 -11.95
N TYR A 35 -4.52 -6.47 -12.78
CA TYR A 35 -5.24 -5.29 -13.25
C TYR A 35 -6.20 -4.75 -12.19
N GLY A 36 -6.22 -3.43 -12.05
CA GLY A 36 -7.21 -2.74 -11.25
C GLY A 36 -7.10 -1.24 -11.32
N ASN A 37 -7.87 -0.59 -10.46
CA ASN A 37 -7.83 0.84 -10.20
C ASN A 37 -7.95 1.12 -8.71
N THR A 38 -7.52 2.32 -8.30
CA THR A 38 -7.46 2.71 -6.89
C THR A 38 -7.33 4.23 -6.78
N VAL A 39 -7.56 4.77 -5.58
CA VAL A 39 -7.21 6.15 -5.22
C VAL A 39 -5.99 6.13 -4.32
N ILE A 40 -4.93 6.88 -4.65
CA ILE A 40 -3.66 6.90 -3.92
C ILE A 40 -3.13 8.32 -3.72
N GLU A 41 -2.23 8.48 -2.76
CA GLU A 41 -1.30 9.61 -2.68
C GLU A 41 0.12 9.07 -2.91
N TYR A 42 0.84 9.59 -3.90
CA TYR A 42 2.27 9.27 -4.08
C TYR A 42 3.11 9.93 -3.01
N LEU A 43 4.27 9.32 -2.71
CA LEU A 43 5.32 10.07 -2.02
C LEU A 43 5.95 11.09 -2.98
N ASP A 44 5.95 12.36 -2.60
CA ASP A 44 6.46 13.45 -3.44
C ASP A 44 7.66 14.16 -2.80
N LEU A 45 8.77 14.26 -3.54
CA LEU A 45 9.98 14.97 -3.11
C LEU A 45 9.78 16.48 -2.92
N THR A 46 8.70 17.04 -3.47
CA THR A 46 8.35 18.46 -3.38
C THR A 46 7.41 18.78 -2.21
N LEU A 47 6.83 17.75 -1.58
CA LEU A 47 6.01 17.87 -0.38
C LEU A 47 6.86 17.66 0.89
N ASP A 48 6.22 17.50 2.05
CA ASP A 48 6.88 17.24 3.34
C ASP A 48 7.41 15.79 3.46
N ASP A 49 7.60 15.07 2.34
CA ASP A 49 7.97 13.65 2.31
C ASP A 49 9.46 13.31 2.02
N PRO A 50 10.43 14.25 1.81
CA PRO A 50 11.76 13.87 1.33
C PRO A 50 12.50 12.97 2.32
N ASP A 51 12.28 13.15 3.62
CA ASP A 51 12.89 12.30 4.66
C ASP A 51 12.32 10.88 4.64
N VAL A 52 11.02 10.72 4.35
CA VAL A 52 10.39 9.40 4.20
C VAL A 52 10.92 8.70 2.95
N ILE A 53 11.08 9.42 1.84
CA ILE A 53 11.66 8.87 0.60
C ILE A 53 13.13 8.48 0.82
N HIS A 54 13.92 9.30 1.52
CA HIS A 54 15.30 8.98 1.87
C HIS A 54 15.38 7.74 2.76
N LEU A 55 14.52 7.65 3.78
CA LEU A 55 14.45 6.47 4.63
C LEU A 55 14.05 5.23 3.83
N ALA A 56 13.05 5.33 2.95
CA ALA A 56 12.62 4.22 2.08
C ALA A 56 13.78 3.71 1.21
N LYS A 57 14.52 4.61 0.56
CA LYS A 57 15.72 4.28 -0.24
C LYS A 57 16.79 3.60 0.60
N SER A 58 17.06 4.11 1.80
CA SER A 58 18.04 3.55 2.74
C SER A 58 17.64 2.14 3.17
N ILE A 59 16.37 1.94 3.56
CA ILE A 59 15.83 0.65 3.96
C ILE A 59 15.91 -0.35 2.81
N GLN A 60 15.44 -0.02 1.61
CA GLN A 60 15.55 -0.91 0.45
C GLN A 60 17.01 -1.27 0.14
N SER A 61 17.93 -0.29 0.23
CA SER A 61 19.36 -0.53 0.01
C SER A 61 19.98 -1.45 1.07
N ALA A 62 19.51 -1.38 2.32
CA ALA A 62 19.96 -2.24 3.40
C ALA A 62 19.34 -3.65 3.31
N LEU A 63 18.06 -3.75 2.92
CA LEU A 63 17.38 -5.01 2.66
C LEU A 63 18.01 -5.79 1.52
N LYS A 64 18.43 -5.12 0.44
CA LYS A 64 19.11 -5.74 -0.71
C LYS A 64 20.46 -6.38 -0.36
N LYS A 65 21.01 -6.09 0.83
CA LYS A 65 22.26 -6.68 1.35
C LYS A 65 22.02 -7.84 2.31
N GLN A 66 20.76 -8.17 2.63
CA GLN A 66 20.42 -9.29 3.50
C GLN A 66 20.45 -10.60 2.71
N ASP A 67 20.75 -11.72 3.37
CA ASP A 67 20.82 -13.03 2.72
C ASP A 67 19.47 -13.49 2.15
N TYR A 68 18.37 -13.06 2.76
CA TYR A 68 17.01 -13.31 2.29
C TYR A 68 16.52 -12.31 1.22
N ALA A 69 17.37 -11.39 0.72
CA ALA A 69 16.94 -10.36 -0.24
C ALA A 69 16.28 -10.95 -1.50
N ALA A 70 16.73 -12.12 -1.96
CA ALA A 70 16.15 -12.80 -3.12
C ALA A 70 14.71 -13.33 -2.88
N LYS A 71 14.20 -13.26 -1.65
CA LYS A 71 12.82 -13.61 -1.29
C LYS A 71 11.89 -12.38 -1.23
N LEU A 72 12.41 -11.24 -1.65
CA LEU A 72 11.71 -9.96 -1.70
C LEU A 72 11.64 -9.42 -3.12
N SER A 73 10.47 -8.89 -3.46
CA SER A 73 10.23 -8.14 -4.69
C SER A 73 10.11 -6.66 -4.34
N PHE A 74 11.14 -5.88 -4.67
CA PHE A 74 11.24 -4.46 -4.29
C PHE A 74 10.43 -3.58 -5.24
N LEU A 75 9.60 -2.70 -4.70
CA LEU A 75 8.87 -1.74 -5.53
C LEU A 75 9.78 -0.57 -5.95
N PRO A 76 9.62 -0.03 -7.17
CA PRO A 76 10.28 1.20 -7.57
C PRO A 76 10.01 2.34 -6.60
N ILE A 77 11.00 3.21 -6.33
CA ILE A 77 10.78 4.39 -5.50
C ILE A 77 9.68 5.29 -6.07
N SER A 78 9.61 5.38 -7.41
CA SER A 78 8.60 6.14 -8.13
C SER A 78 7.17 5.59 -8.00
N SER A 79 7.01 4.36 -7.52
CA SER A 79 5.69 3.76 -7.30
C SER A 79 5.28 3.76 -5.83
N LEU A 80 6.10 4.31 -4.92
CA LEU A 80 5.74 4.36 -3.50
C LEU A 80 4.58 5.33 -3.29
N HIS A 81 3.54 4.83 -2.64
CA HIS A 81 2.32 5.55 -2.39
C HIS A 81 1.64 5.05 -1.12
N MET A 82 0.72 5.85 -0.59
CA MET A 82 -0.30 5.40 0.36
C MET A 82 -1.62 5.22 -0.38
N THR A 83 -2.24 4.06 -0.27
CA THR A 83 -3.59 3.85 -0.80
C THR A 83 -4.63 4.53 0.09
N ILE A 84 -5.46 5.38 -0.51
CA ILE A 84 -6.59 6.05 0.14
C ILE A 84 -7.81 5.12 0.15
N LEU A 85 -8.17 4.60 -1.02
CA LEU A 85 -9.24 3.62 -1.20
C LEU A 85 -8.88 2.66 -2.33
N SER A 86 -8.86 1.36 -2.03
CA SER A 86 -8.78 0.32 -3.06
C SER A 86 -10.14 0.20 -3.74
N LEU A 87 -10.21 0.50 -5.03
CA LEU A 87 -11.42 0.30 -5.83
C LEU A 87 -11.51 -1.17 -6.26
N ILE A 88 -11.67 -1.45 -7.55
CA ILE A 88 -11.84 -2.81 -8.05
C ILE A 88 -10.58 -3.33 -8.76
N ARG A 89 -10.43 -4.65 -8.71
CA ARG A 89 -9.39 -5.41 -9.39
C ARG A 89 -10.04 -6.51 -10.20
N ASP A 90 -9.35 -7.02 -11.21
CA ASP A 90 -9.89 -8.08 -12.06
C ASP A 90 -10.27 -9.34 -11.26
N ILE A 91 -9.49 -9.65 -10.22
CA ILE A 91 -9.78 -10.74 -9.28
C ILE A 91 -11.07 -10.55 -8.45
N ASP A 92 -11.63 -9.33 -8.42
CA ASP A 92 -12.86 -9.02 -7.70
C ASP A 92 -14.11 -9.23 -8.57
N ARG A 93 -13.98 -9.64 -9.84
CA ARG A 93 -15.14 -9.93 -10.70
C ARG A 93 -16.07 -10.95 -10.06
N GLY A 94 -17.36 -10.64 -10.06
CA GLY A 94 -18.41 -11.47 -9.45
C GLY A 94 -18.45 -11.47 -7.92
N GLN A 95 -17.60 -10.68 -7.25
CA GLN A 95 -17.64 -10.49 -5.80
C GLN A 95 -18.57 -9.32 -5.42
N GLU A 96 -19.03 -9.28 -4.17
CA GLU A 96 -19.93 -8.23 -3.67
C GLU A 96 -19.35 -6.81 -3.76
N VAL A 97 -18.01 -6.68 -3.73
CA VAL A 97 -17.31 -5.39 -3.90
C VAL A 97 -17.44 -4.82 -5.31
N TRP A 98 -17.81 -5.63 -6.31
CA TRP A 98 -17.97 -5.18 -7.69
C TRP A 98 -19.26 -4.36 -7.82
N PRO A 99 -19.21 -3.07 -8.22
CA PRO A 99 -20.39 -2.23 -8.29
C PRO A 99 -21.43 -2.77 -9.25
N SER A 100 -22.69 -2.86 -8.80
CA SER A 100 -23.79 -3.44 -9.59
C SER A 100 -24.11 -2.68 -10.89
N TYR A 101 -23.75 -1.41 -10.97
CA TYR A 101 -23.94 -0.58 -12.17
C TYR A 101 -22.82 -0.78 -13.21
N LEU A 102 -21.71 -1.44 -12.85
CA LEU A 102 -20.62 -1.71 -13.78
C LEU A 102 -20.86 -3.05 -14.47
N PRO A 103 -21.05 -3.04 -15.80
CA PRO A 103 -21.18 -4.28 -16.55
C PRO A 103 -19.88 -5.08 -16.52
N ASP A 104 -19.98 -6.39 -16.73
CA ASP A 104 -18.82 -7.26 -16.88
C ASP A 104 -18.15 -7.00 -18.24
N GLN A 105 -17.21 -6.05 -18.24
CA GLN A 105 -16.54 -5.55 -19.44
C GLN A 105 -15.03 -5.33 -19.20
N ALA A 106 -14.30 -4.99 -20.26
CA ALA A 106 -12.86 -4.72 -20.17
C ALA A 106 -12.56 -3.51 -19.29
N PHE A 107 -11.42 -3.51 -18.59
CA PHE A 107 -11.03 -2.40 -17.71
C PHE A 107 -10.93 -1.06 -18.47
N ALA A 108 -10.47 -1.06 -19.72
CA ALA A 108 -10.43 0.13 -20.56
C ALA A 108 -11.79 0.85 -20.70
N GLN A 109 -12.91 0.14 -20.54
CA GLN A 109 -14.26 0.70 -20.55
C GLN A 109 -14.76 1.07 -19.15
N ILE A 110 -14.25 0.42 -18.10
CA ILE A 110 -14.63 0.64 -16.70
C ILE A 110 -13.88 1.83 -16.10
N ASP A 111 -12.59 1.96 -16.39
CA ASP A 111 -11.71 2.97 -15.78
C ASP A 111 -12.22 4.40 -15.95
N PRO A 112 -12.68 4.85 -17.14
CA PRO A 112 -13.22 6.20 -17.29
C PRO A 112 -14.45 6.45 -16.43
N ILE A 113 -15.32 5.44 -16.24
CA ILE A 113 -16.54 5.55 -15.44
C ILE A 113 -16.19 5.73 -13.96
N LEU A 114 -15.30 4.90 -13.43
CA LEU A 114 -14.87 5.01 -12.04
C LEU A 114 -14.06 6.27 -11.80
N LYS A 115 -13.22 6.68 -12.76
CA LYS A 115 -12.50 7.95 -12.68
C LYS A 115 -13.47 9.12 -12.57
N GLU A 116 -14.48 9.19 -13.44
CA GLU A 116 -15.48 10.26 -13.41
C GLU A 116 -16.19 10.33 -12.05
N LYS A 117 -16.50 9.19 -11.45
CA LYS A 117 -17.10 9.12 -10.11
C LYS A 117 -16.16 9.61 -9.02
N VAL A 118 -14.89 9.19 -9.04
CA VAL A 118 -13.88 9.69 -8.09
C VAL A 118 -13.68 11.19 -8.23
N ASP A 119 -13.64 11.71 -9.46
CA ASP A 119 -13.46 13.14 -9.74
C ASP A 119 -14.63 14.00 -9.21
N GLN A 120 -15.82 13.42 -9.00
CA GLN A 120 -16.96 14.11 -8.39
C GLN A 120 -16.84 14.27 -6.87
N VAL A 121 -15.96 13.51 -6.21
CA VAL A 121 -15.78 13.56 -4.76
C VAL A 121 -14.75 14.64 -4.39
N PRO A 122 -15.18 15.76 -3.78
CA PRO A 122 -14.26 16.83 -3.44
C PRO A 122 -13.29 16.41 -2.34
N PHE A 123 -12.00 16.69 -2.54
CA PHE A 123 -10.97 16.53 -1.52
C PHE A 123 -10.70 17.87 -0.82
N SER A 124 -10.90 17.91 0.50
CA SER A 124 -10.77 19.14 1.32
C SER A 124 -9.46 19.21 2.11
N GLY A 125 -8.39 18.55 1.65
CA GLY A 125 -7.11 18.48 2.35
C GLY A 125 -6.39 19.82 2.56
N PRO A 126 -5.18 19.81 3.14
CA PRO A 126 -4.31 18.64 3.31
C PRO A 126 -4.62 17.79 4.55
N ILE A 127 -4.26 16.52 4.49
CA ILE A 127 -4.31 15.58 5.62
C ILE A 127 -2.88 15.19 5.98
N LYS A 128 -2.54 15.23 7.27
CA LYS A 128 -1.21 14.86 7.75
C LYS A 128 -1.22 13.44 8.30
N MET A 129 -0.28 12.62 7.86
CA MET A 129 -0.10 11.24 8.32
C MET A 129 1.26 11.12 8.99
N LYS A 130 1.36 10.36 10.09
CA LYS A 130 2.64 9.98 10.70
C LYS A 130 3.05 8.59 10.27
N ILE A 131 4.35 8.36 10.11
CA ILE A 131 4.92 7.03 9.99
C ILE A 131 4.98 6.42 11.40
N ALA A 132 4.10 5.47 11.68
CA ALA A 132 3.99 4.88 13.01
C ALA A 132 5.07 3.81 13.27
N GLU A 133 5.33 2.96 12.29
CA GLU A 133 6.39 1.95 12.35
C GLU A 133 6.76 1.42 10.96
N PHE A 134 7.91 0.76 10.87
CA PHE A 134 8.26 -0.18 9.82
C PHE A 134 7.86 -1.62 10.21
N SER A 135 7.04 -2.27 9.38
CA SER A 135 6.55 -3.63 9.62
C SER A 135 6.34 -4.37 8.29
N ALA A 136 6.83 -5.60 8.21
CA ALA A 136 6.70 -6.48 7.04
C ALA A 136 7.01 -5.79 5.69
N PHE A 137 8.12 -5.05 5.63
CA PHE A 137 8.56 -4.31 4.43
C PHE A 137 7.64 -3.18 3.99
N ARG A 138 6.88 -2.62 4.95
CA ARG A 138 5.99 -1.47 4.76
C ARG A 138 6.19 -0.47 5.87
N PHE A 139 5.92 0.79 5.59
CA PHE A 139 5.65 1.76 6.65
C PHE A 139 4.17 1.69 6.99
N ARG A 140 3.80 1.47 8.25
CA ARG A 140 2.44 1.71 8.72
C ARG A 140 2.27 3.20 8.97
N LEU A 141 1.14 3.74 8.54
CA LEU A 141 0.75 5.12 8.79
C LEU A 141 -0.47 5.19 9.69
N GLU A 142 -0.54 6.29 10.41
CA GLU A 142 -1.70 6.68 11.20
C GLU A 142 -1.97 8.16 10.93
N PRO A 143 -3.23 8.62 10.97
CA PRO A 143 -3.51 10.05 10.96
C PRO A 143 -2.76 10.73 12.10
N TYR A 144 -2.17 11.90 11.82
CA TYR A 144 -1.34 12.62 12.78
C TYR A 144 -2.16 13.12 13.99
N ASP A 145 -3.38 13.55 13.73
CA ASP A 145 -4.32 14.08 14.72
C ASP A 145 -5.78 13.70 14.39
N LYS A 146 -6.71 14.15 15.25
CA LYS A 146 -8.15 13.86 15.12
C LYS A 146 -8.76 14.48 13.86
N ASP A 147 -8.30 15.65 13.45
CA ASP A 147 -8.83 16.33 12.27
C ASP A 147 -8.36 15.62 11.00
N SER A 148 -7.10 15.18 10.96
CA SER A 148 -6.56 14.33 9.90
C SER A 148 -7.32 13.00 9.81
N PHE A 149 -7.62 12.36 10.95
CA PHE A 149 -8.44 11.14 10.97
C PHE A 149 -9.83 11.40 10.39
N LYS A 150 -10.52 12.43 10.89
CA LYS A 150 -11.87 12.77 10.46
C LYS A 150 -11.91 13.09 8.96
N ASN A 151 -11.02 13.95 8.47
CA ASN A 151 -10.99 14.36 7.08
C ASN A 151 -10.69 13.18 6.14
N LEU A 152 -9.77 12.28 6.54
CA LEU A 152 -9.47 11.09 5.76
C LEU A 152 -10.64 10.12 5.72
N TYR A 153 -11.28 9.90 6.87
CA TYR A 153 -12.44 9.02 6.98
C TYR A 153 -13.62 9.53 6.15
N GLU A 154 -13.99 10.81 6.28
CA GLU A 154 -15.09 11.40 5.50
C GLU A 154 -14.81 11.36 3.99
N TYR A 155 -13.55 11.60 3.57
CA TYR A 155 -13.18 11.48 2.16
C TYR A 155 -13.31 10.04 1.65
N ARG A 156 -12.79 9.05 2.39
CA ARG A 156 -12.94 7.63 2.03
C ARG A 156 -14.40 7.21 1.98
N LYS A 157 -15.20 7.63 2.95
CA LYS A 157 -16.64 7.34 3.00
C LYS A 157 -17.35 7.91 1.78
N ALA A 158 -17.08 9.17 1.42
CA ALA A 158 -17.66 9.78 0.22
C ALA A 158 -17.24 9.06 -1.07
N LEU A 159 -15.97 8.61 -1.17
CA LEU A 159 -15.51 7.77 -2.28
C LEU A 159 -16.29 6.45 -2.35
N VAL A 160 -16.51 5.75 -1.24
CA VAL A 160 -17.30 4.51 -1.20
C VAL A 160 -18.74 4.78 -1.62
N GLU A 161 -19.38 5.84 -1.12
CA GLU A 161 -20.75 6.20 -1.47
C GLU A 161 -20.91 6.51 -2.97
N GLU A 162 -19.99 7.29 -3.55
CA GLU A 162 -20.05 7.70 -4.96
C GLU A 162 -19.69 6.56 -5.92
N THR A 163 -18.65 5.79 -5.59
CA THR A 163 -18.19 4.67 -6.45
C THR A 163 -19.01 3.40 -6.26
N GLN A 164 -19.73 3.27 -5.14
CA GLN A 164 -20.38 2.04 -4.67
C GLN A 164 -19.42 0.84 -4.59
N VAL A 165 -18.13 1.10 -4.38
CA VAL A 165 -17.11 0.09 -4.13
C VAL A 165 -16.88 0.02 -2.62
N ASP A 166 -17.56 -0.91 -1.94
CA ASP A 166 -17.40 -1.11 -0.50
C ASP A 166 -16.60 -2.39 -0.20
N ARG A 167 -15.46 -2.21 0.46
CA ARG A 167 -14.60 -3.32 0.94
C ARG A 167 -14.89 -3.73 2.38
N ASN A 168 -15.87 -3.10 3.02
CA ASN A 168 -16.20 -3.25 4.44
C ASN A 168 -14.99 -2.98 5.36
N ASP A 169 -14.13 -2.04 4.97
CA ASP A 169 -12.86 -1.75 5.65
C ASP A 169 -12.67 -0.29 6.09
N LEU A 170 -13.68 0.57 5.96
CA LEU A 170 -13.60 1.99 6.32
C LEU A 170 -13.04 2.23 7.74
N ASP A 171 -13.43 1.40 8.71
CA ASP A 171 -13.01 1.50 10.11
C ASP A 171 -11.79 0.64 10.46
N THR A 172 -11.42 -0.32 9.61
CA THR A 172 -10.42 -1.36 9.93
C THR A 172 -9.17 -1.29 9.05
N TYR A 173 -9.18 -0.48 7.99
CA TYR A 173 -8.08 -0.37 7.06
C TYR A 173 -6.82 0.16 7.73
N THR A 174 -5.72 -0.59 7.58
CA THR A 174 -4.40 -0.17 8.06
C THR A 174 -3.65 0.54 6.93
N PHE A 175 -3.52 1.86 7.05
CA PHE A 175 -2.77 2.67 6.08
C PHE A 175 -1.29 2.27 6.07
N HIS A 176 -0.73 2.15 4.87
CA HIS A 176 0.65 1.73 4.69
C HIS A 176 1.24 2.25 3.38
N ILE A 177 2.57 2.36 3.34
CA ILE A 177 3.38 2.47 2.12
C ILE A 177 4.17 1.19 1.98
N THR A 178 4.02 0.48 0.87
CA THR A 178 4.75 -0.78 0.64
C THR A 178 6.10 -0.53 -0.02
N LEU A 179 7.18 -1.06 0.55
CA LEU A 179 8.54 -0.95 -0.02
C LEU A 179 8.93 -2.23 -0.78
N ALA A 180 8.45 -3.38 -0.31
CA ALA A 180 8.66 -4.67 -0.97
C ALA A 180 7.55 -5.67 -0.60
N TYR A 181 7.42 -6.72 -1.41
CA TYR A 181 6.59 -7.89 -1.13
C TYR A 181 7.44 -9.12 -0.88
N THR A 182 6.98 -9.99 0.01
CA THR A 182 7.57 -11.31 0.22
C THR A 182 7.06 -12.27 -0.85
N ASN A 183 7.94 -12.83 -1.67
CA ASN A 183 7.58 -13.83 -2.69
C ASN A 183 7.88 -15.28 -2.26
N ARG A 184 8.74 -15.49 -1.25
CA ARG A 184 9.08 -16.83 -0.73
C ARG A 184 9.11 -16.84 0.80
N PRO A 185 8.74 -17.95 1.44
CA PRO A 185 8.73 -18.03 2.89
C PRO A 185 10.14 -17.93 3.48
N PHE A 186 10.21 -17.27 4.63
CA PHE A 186 11.41 -17.15 5.45
C PHE A 186 11.52 -18.38 6.36
N ASN A 187 12.73 -18.91 6.51
CA ASN A 187 13.09 -19.91 7.50
C ASN A 187 13.24 -19.25 8.90
N GLN A 188 13.55 -20.02 9.94
CA GLN A 188 13.62 -19.47 11.31
C GLN A 188 14.79 -18.48 11.52
N GLU A 189 15.93 -18.71 10.88
CA GLU A 189 17.10 -17.83 10.97
C GLU A 189 16.83 -16.49 10.27
N GLU A 190 16.36 -16.53 9.03
CA GLU A 190 15.99 -15.33 8.26
C GLU A 190 14.90 -14.52 8.94
N LYS A 191 13.99 -15.20 9.65
CA LYS A 191 12.95 -14.60 10.49
C LYS A 191 13.56 -13.82 11.66
N ALA A 192 14.54 -14.38 12.35
CA ALA A 192 15.26 -13.71 13.43
C ALA A 192 16.07 -12.52 12.90
N ASP A 193 16.75 -12.68 11.76
CA ASP A 193 17.49 -11.60 11.10
C ASP A 193 16.58 -10.45 10.69
N PHE A 194 15.41 -10.76 10.12
CA PHE A 194 14.42 -9.76 9.81
C PHE A 194 13.87 -9.06 11.06
N ALA A 195 13.62 -9.78 12.15
CA ALA A 195 13.18 -9.17 13.40
C ALA A 195 14.21 -8.16 13.94
N ALA A 196 15.50 -8.51 13.92
CA ALA A 196 16.59 -7.62 14.30
C ALA A 196 16.69 -6.40 13.37
N PHE A 197 16.57 -6.62 12.04
CA PHE A 197 16.52 -5.55 11.05
C PHE A 197 15.34 -4.60 11.31
N LYS A 198 14.14 -5.14 11.50
CA LYS A 198 12.91 -4.40 11.79
C LYS A 198 13.08 -3.55 13.05
N ALA A 199 13.61 -4.11 14.14
CA ALA A 199 13.84 -3.37 15.38
C ALA A 199 14.76 -2.15 15.16
N LYS A 200 15.85 -2.33 14.40
CA LYS A 200 16.77 -1.24 14.04
C LYS A 200 16.09 -0.15 13.21
N MET A 201 15.28 -0.53 12.21
CA MET A 201 14.58 0.45 11.37
C MET A 201 13.47 1.18 12.14
N ASN A 202 12.78 0.49 13.05
CA ASN A 202 11.77 1.12 13.91
C ASN A 202 12.36 2.19 14.82
N LYS A 203 13.58 1.99 15.31
CA LYS A 203 14.29 3.05 16.03
C LYS A 203 14.49 4.30 15.16
N GLN A 204 14.88 4.13 13.90
CA GLN A 204 15.05 5.27 12.97
C GLN A 204 13.73 5.98 12.67
N VAL A 205 12.64 5.22 12.52
CA VAL A 205 11.29 5.78 12.33
C VAL A 205 10.89 6.62 13.55
N GLN A 206 11.07 6.08 14.76
CA GLN A 206 10.69 6.74 16.00
C GLN A 206 11.52 8.01 16.27
N ASP A 207 12.82 7.96 16.02
CA ASP A 207 13.72 9.09 16.22
C ASP A 207 13.46 10.24 15.22
N GLY A 208 12.85 9.95 14.06
CA GLY A 208 12.68 10.89 12.97
C GLY A 208 11.39 11.72 12.97
N ASP A 209 10.39 11.39 13.80
CA ASP A 209 9.04 12.01 13.80
C ASP A 209 8.47 12.22 12.38
N LEU A 210 8.61 11.18 11.55
CA LEU A 210 8.40 11.29 10.12
C LEU A 210 6.92 11.40 9.78
N THR A 211 6.59 12.33 8.89
CA THR A 211 5.22 12.55 8.43
C THR A 211 5.17 12.59 6.91
N ILE A 212 4.00 12.26 6.35
CA ILE A 212 3.69 12.53 4.94
C ILE A 212 2.46 13.42 4.84
N ARG A 213 2.33 14.09 3.70
CA ARG A 213 1.18 14.92 3.40
C ARG A 213 0.32 14.29 2.30
N VAL A 214 -0.96 14.15 2.57
CA VAL A 214 -1.97 13.84 1.56
C VAL A 214 -2.57 15.15 1.09
N SER A 215 -2.26 15.54 -0.13
CA SER A 215 -2.64 16.84 -0.70
C SER A 215 -3.31 16.73 -2.06
N GLN A 216 -3.02 15.66 -2.80
CA GLN A 216 -3.58 15.43 -4.12
C GLN A 216 -3.82 13.93 -4.32
N PRO A 217 -4.86 13.35 -3.69
CA PRO A 217 -5.27 11.99 -3.99
C PRO A 217 -5.65 11.86 -5.47
N GLU A 218 -5.11 10.87 -6.14
CA GLU A 218 -5.35 10.64 -7.56
C GLU A 218 -6.00 9.28 -7.79
N PHE A 219 -7.00 9.25 -8.67
CA PHE A 219 -7.41 8.01 -9.31
C PHE A 219 -6.28 7.52 -10.22
N VAL A 220 -5.91 6.27 -10.07
CA VAL A 220 -4.90 5.62 -10.91
C VAL A 220 -5.34 4.24 -11.34
N ILE A 221 -4.83 3.83 -12.50
CA ILE A 221 -4.86 2.47 -12.99
C ILE A 221 -3.52 1.78 -12.74
N PHE A 222 -3.55 0.46 -12.60
CA PHE A 222 -2.35 -0.37 -12.53
C PHE A 222 -2.59 -1.69 -13.25
N ASN A 223 -1.55 -2.21 -13.90
CA ASN A 223 -1.56 -3.51 -14.59
C ASN A 223 -0.81 -4.57 -13.79
N ASP A 224 0.03 -4.15 -12.85
CA ASP A 224 0.79 -4.96 -11.90
C ASP A 224 1.09 -4.09 -10.66
N MET A 225 1.99 -4.52 -9.77
CA MET A 225 2.35 -3.74 -8.57
C MET A 225 3.54 -2.79 -8.74
N LEU A 226 4.13 -2.71 -9.94
CA LEU A 226 5.35 -1.93 -10.20
C LEU A 226 5.07 -0.49 -10.62
N ALA A 227 3.91 -0.22 -11.22
CA ALA A 227 3.57 1.12 -11.68
C ALA A 227 2.07 1.42 -11.57
N TYR A 228 1.79 2.70 -11.34
CA TYR A 228 0.45 3.26 -11.21
C TYR A 228 0.38 4.48 -12.14
N HIS A 229 -0.74 4.68 -12.82
CA HIS A 229 -0.87 5.68 -13.88
C HIS A 229 -2.17 6.46 -13.76
N THR A 230 -2.07 7.78 -13.81
CA THR A 230 -3.22 8.68 -13.99
C THR A 230 -3.68 8.73 -15.45
N ASP A 231 -2.77 8.47 -16.39
CA ASP A 231 -3.05 8.33 -17.82
C ASP A 231 -3.67 6.96 -18.11
N LEU A 232 -4.97 6.95 -18.41
CA LEU A 232 -5.73 5.73 -18.69
C LEU A 232 -5.25 5.00 -19.95
N SER A 233 -4.55 5.67 -20.87
CA SER A 233 -3.98 5.03 -22.06
C SER A 233 -2.84 4.05 -21.74
N LYS A 234 -2.37 4.02 -20.48
CA LYS A 234 -1.39 3.05 -19.98
C LYS A 234 -1.99 1.71 -19.58
N ARG A 235 -3.30 1.51 -19.72
CA ARG A 235 -3.94 0.20 -19.54
C ARG A 235 -3.31 -0.78 -20.52
N GLY A 236 -2.84 -1.93 -20.02
CA GLY A 236 -2.17 -2.93 -20.84
C GLY A 236 -3.09 -3.55 -21.89
N ASP A 237 -2.52 -3.97 -23.02
CA ASP A 237 -3.23 -4.53 -24.17
C ASP A 237 -4.04 -5.81 -23.86
N HIS A 238 -3.80 -6.41 -22.70
CA HIS A 238 -4.48 -7.63 -22.27
C HIS A 238 -5.89 -7.41 -21.72
N TYR A 239 -6.45 -6.19 -21.78
CA TYR A 239 -7.89 -5.88 -21.73
C TYR A 239 -8.26 -4.51 -22.32
#